data_AF-A0A087U2Q7-F1
#
_entry.id   AF-A0A087U2Q7-F1
#
_cell.length_a   1.000
_cell.length_b   1.000
_cell.length_c   1.000
_cell.angle_alpha   90.00
_cell.angle_beta   90.00
_cell.angle_gamma   90.00
#
_symmetry.space_group_name_H-M   'P 1'
#
loop_
_entity.id
_entity.type
_entity.pdbx_description
1 polymer ?
#
loop_
_entity_poly.entity_id
_entity_poly.type
_entity_poly.pdbx_seq_one_letter_code
_entity_poly.pdbx_strand_id
1 'polypeptide(L)'
;MAVLRCPVPSFVSDYVRVTSWERIDGFLITPGIISAKYGMLESGDLYIRDTTEHDGSYSFRCHTENTVTKEKKVSMNYSRIIVTEPHHNQPPRVTRRLSRVLVPLGQRATLPCIAQGHPVPAYRWHKAQGDQRPLPDHTISVSQEGGVLIFHKVVPSDTGRYVCH
;
A
#
# COMPACT_ATOMS: atom_id res chain seq x y z
N MET A 1 -7.63 -7.44 5.05
CA MET A 1 -6.48 -6.73 4.43
C MET A 1 -5.43 -6.49 5.50
N ALA A 2 -4.15 -6.60 5.15
CA ALA A 2 -3.02 -6.29 6.03
C ALA A 2 -1.98 -5.43 5.31
N VAL A 3 -1.16 -4.73 6.10
CA VAL A 3 -0.03 -3.92 5.60
C VAL A 3 1.20 -4.22 6.44
N LEU A 4 2.31 -4.55 5.78
CA LEU A 4 3.62 -4.67 6.38
C LEU A 4 4.49 -3.47 5.99
N ARG A 5 5.27 -2.99 6.96
CA ARG A 5 6.16 -1.84 6.80
C ARG A 5 7.61 -2.27 6.98
N CYS A 6 8.48 -1.78 6.13
CA CYS A 6 9.91 -1.99 6.30
C CYS A 6 10.43 -0.99 7.35
N PRO A 7 11.03 -1.44 8.45
CA PRO A 7 11.55 -0.54 9.48
C PRO A 7 12.84 0.13 8.98
N VAL A 8 12.70 1.28 8.33
CA VAL A 8 13.81 2.14 7.92
C VAL A 8 14.01 3.24 8.97
N PRO A 9 15.22 3.41 9.53
CA PRO A 9 15.48 4.47 10.49
C PRO A 9 15.25 5.87 9.88
N SER A 10 14.63 6.77 10.65
CA SER A 10 14.22 8.10 10.16
C SER A 10 15.39 8.97 9.70
N PHE A 11 16.58 8.82 10.26
CA PHE A 11 17.76 9.61 9.89
C PHE A 11 18.33 9.27 8.49
N VAL A 12 17.90 8.16 7.88
CA VAL A 12 18.27 7.77 6.51
C VAL A 12 17.07 7.62 5.58
N SER A 13 15.85 7.90 6.05
CA SER A 13 14.62 7.61 5.29
C SER A 13 14.51 8.36 3.97
N ASP A 14 15.16 9.53 3.85
CA ASP A 14 15.14 10.33 2.62
C ASP A 14 16.02 9.72 1.50
N TYR A 15 16.99 8.89 1.89
CA TYR A 15 17.96 8.28 0.98
C TYR A 15 17.73 6.79 0.80
N VAL A 16 16.90 6.15 1.62
CA VAL A 16 16.66 4.71 1.57
C VAL A 16 15.24 4.45 1.08
N ARG A 17 15.14 3.70 -0.02
CA ARG A 17 13.85 3.22 -0.53
C ARG A 17 13.75 1.71 -0.45
N VAL A 18 12.55 1.21 -0.20
CA VAL A 18 12.25 -0.22 -0.29
C VAL A 18 12.11 -0.58 -1.76
N THR A 19 12.86 -1.58 -2.22
CA THR A 19 12.88 -2.00 -3.63
C THR A 19 11.97 -3.20 -3.89
N SER A 20 11.84 -4.08 -2.91
CA SER A 20 11.03 -5.30 -3.01
C SER A 20 10.76 -5.90 -1.64
N TRP A 21 9.77 -6.77 -1.59
CA TRP A 21 9.52 -7.67 -0.47
C TRP A 21 9.75 -9.10 -0.92
N GLU A 22 10.28 -9.92 -0.03
CA GLU A 22 10.54 -11.33 -0.29
C GLU A 22 9.85 -12.16 0.78
N ARG A 23 9.07 -13.12 0.34
CA ARG A 23 8.43 -14.11 1.21
C ARG A 23 9.42 -15.23 1.53
N ILE A 24 9.22 -15.94 2.63
CA ILE A 24 10.14 -16.98 3.13
C ILE A 24 10.39 -18.14 2.15
N ASP A 25 9.46 -18.39 1.22
CA ASP A 25 9.59 -19.39 0.16
C ASP A 25 10.30 -18.86 -1.11
N GLY A 26 10.84 -17.65 -1.07
CA GLY A 26 11.56 -17.01 -2.16
C GLY A 26 10.67 -16.21 -3.12
N PHE A 27 9.35 -16.13 -2.89
CA PHE A 27 8.48 -15.32 -3.74
C PHE A 27 8.80 -13.83 -3.60
N LEU A 28 9.21 -13.20 -4.71
CA LEU A 28 9.61 -11.79 -4.76
C LEU A 28 8.47 -10.90 -5.24
N ILE A 29 8.12 -9.92 -4.42
CA ILE A 29 7.09 -8.92 -4.67
C ILE A 29 7.78 -7.60 -5.02
N THR A 30 7.52 -7.08 -6.21
CA THR A 30 8.10 -5.83 -6.72
C THR A 30 7.01 -4.82 -7.07
N PRO A 31 7.30 -3.50 -7.14
CA PRO A 31 6.31 -2.45 -7.42
C PRO A 31 5.50 -2.62 -8.73
N GLY A 32 6.01 -3.41 -9.69
CA GLY A 32 5.32 -3.70 -10.95
C GLY A 32 4.39 -4.92 -10.91
N ILE A 33 4.54 -5.80 -9.91
CA ILE A 33 3.70 -7.00 -9.76
C ILE A 33 2.52 -6.64 -8.86
N ILE A 34 1.42 -6.20 -9.48
CA ILE A 34 0.11 -6.23 -8.83
C ILE A 34 -0.46 -7.62 -9.10
N SER A 35 -0.22 -8.54 -8.17
CA SER A 35 -0.95 -9.81 -8.18
C SER A 35 -2.31 -9.59 -7.51
N ALA A 36 -3.25 -10.50 -7.75
CA ALA A 36 -4.55 -10.46 -7.05
C ALA A 36 -4.43 -10.50 -5.51
N LYS A 37 -3.27 -10.92 -4.97
CA LYS A 37 -3.04 -11.11 -3.53
C LYS A 37 -2.12 -10.06 -2.91
N TYR A 38 -0.97 -9.82 -3.52
CA TYR A 38 0.08 -8.93 -3.01
C TYR A 38 0.25 -7.74 -3.94
N GLY A 39 0.56 -6.60 -3.35
CA GLY A 39 1.23 -5.53 -4.07
C GLY A 39 2.00 -4.60 -3.15
N MET A 40 2.77 -3.72 -3.76
CA MET A 40 3.66 -2.81 -3.07
C MET A 40 3.26 -1.37 -3.40
N LEU A 41 3.18 -0.54 -2.35
CA LEU A 41 2.93 0.90 -2.51
C LEU A 41 4.22 1.62 -2.93
N GLU A 42 4.08 2.81 -3.49
CA GLU A 42 5.21 3.70 -3.78
C GLU A 42 5.98 4.11 -2.50
N SER A 43 5.32 4.05 -1.33
CA SER A 43 5.95 4.22 -0.02
C SER A 43 6.90 3.07 0.37
N GLY A 44 6.85 1.95 -0.35
CA GLY A 44 7.57 0.73 -0.01
C GLY A 44 6.81 -0.22 0.92
N ASP A 45 5.60 0.13 1.36
CA ASP A 45 4.78 -0.77 2.18
C ASP A 45 4.26 -1.95 1.33
N LEU A 46 4.26 -3.15 1.91
CA LEU A 46 3.63 -4.32 1.34
C LEU A 46 2.17 -4.37 1.79
N TYR A 47 1.23 -4.42 0.86
CA TYR A 47 -0.18 -4.65 1.16
C TYR A 47 -0.60 -6.06 0.72
N ILE A 48 -1.44 -6.68 1.55
CA ILE A 48 -1.95 -8.04 1.34
C ILE A 48 -3.48 -7.98 1.32
N ARG A 49 -4.06 -8.38 0.18
CA ARG A 49 -5.50 -8.43 -0.07
C ARG A 49 -6.11 -9.68 0.56
N ASP A 50 -7.38 -9.59 0.95
CA ASP A 50 -8.22 -10.72 1.38
C ASP A 50 -7.49 -11.71 2.28
N THR A 51 -6.91 -11.19 3.36
CA THR A 51 -6.06 -11.92 4.30
C THR A 51 -6.81 -13.07 4.95
N THR A 52 -6.26 -14.27 4.85
CA THR A 52 -6.77 -15.51 5.47
C THR A 52 -5.75 -16.06 6.47
N GLU A 53 -6.15 -17.04 7.28
CA GLU A 53 -5.25 -17.70 8.24
C GLU A 53 -3.99 -18.27 7.56
N HIS A 54 -4.12 -18.78 6.32
CA HIS A 54 -3.00 -19.29 5.53
C HIS A 54 -1.91 -18.24 5.29
N ASP A 55 -2.27 -16.96 5.15
CA ASP A 55 -1.29 -15.90 4.95
C ASP A 55 -0.43 -15.65 6.20
N GLY A 56 -0.91 -16.02 7.39
CA GLY A 56 -0.16 -15.97 8.64
C GLY A 56 0.98 -16.99 8.73
N SER A 57 0.96 -18.02 7.89
CA SER A 57 2.06 -19.00 7.79
C SER A 57 3.31 -18.42 7.11
N TYR A 58 3.14 -17.35 6.32
CA TYR A 58 4.23 -16.73 5.59
C TYR A 58 4.93 -15.63 6.40
N SER A 59 6.25 -15.57 6.21
CA SER A 59 7.09 -14.49 6.76
C SER A 59 7.69 -13.69 5.61
N PHE A 60 7.82 -12.38 5.79
CA PHE A 60 8.27 -11.46 4.76
C PHE A 60 9.46 -10.63 5.23
N ARG A 61 10.43 -10.41 4.36
CA ARG A 61 11.56 -9.50 4.59
C ARG A 61 11.62 -8.46 3.49
N CYS A 62 12.06 -7.24 3.81
CA CYS A 62 12.16 -6.16 2.85
C CYS A 62 13.58 -6.01 2.33
N HIS A 63 13.70 -5.65 1.06
CA HIS A 63 14.93 -5.26 0.41
C HIS A 63 14.91 -3.74 0.25
N THR A 64 16.04 -3.11 0.56
CA THR A 64 16.21 -1.66 0.55
C THR A 64 17.42 -1.28 -0.26
N GLU A 65 17.39 -0.10 -0.86
CA GLU A 65 18.52 0.48 -1.59
C GLU A 65 18.71 1.93 -1.18
N ASN A 66 19.95 2.28 -0.86
CA ASN A 66 20.35 3.66 -0.68
C ASN A 66 20.50 4.34 -2.05
N THR A 67 19.74 5.40 -2.30
CA THR A 67 19.68 6.09 -3.60
C THR A 67 20.97 6.83 -3.95
N VAL A 68 21.76 7.18 -2.94
CA VAL A 68 23.04 7.91 -3.08
C VAL A 68 24.19 6.92 -3.26
N THR A 69 24.37 5.99 -2.32
CA THR A 69 25.52 5.06 -2.33
C THR A 69 25.28 3.84 -3.22
N LYS A 70 24.03 3.59 -3.64
CA LYS A 70 23.59 2.36 -4.33
C LYS A 70 23.77 1.09 -3.52
N GLU A 71 24.05 1.20 -2.22
CA GLU A 71 24.14 0.05 -1.33
C GLU A 71 22.77 -0.61 -1.16
N LYS A 72 22.72 -1.93 -1.35
CA LYS A 72 21.50 -2.73 -1.15
C LYS A 72 21.60 -3.51 0.15
N LYS A 73 20.52 -3.51 0.94
CA LYS A 73 20.42 -4.21 2.20
C LYS A 73 19.09 -4.94 2.33
N VAL A 74 19.13 -6.10 2.97
CA VAL A 74 17.95 -6.91 3.28
C VAL A 74 17.71 -6.85 4.79
N SER A 75 16.44 -6.75 5.21
CA SER A 75 16.11 -6.76 6.63
C SER A 75 16.54 -8.07 7.28
N MET A 76 17.26 -7.99 8.40
CA MET A 76 17.74 -9.16 9.15
C MET A 76 16.58 -9.99 9.71
N ASN A 77 15.52 -9.30 10.16
CA ASN A 77 14.34 -9.92 10.73
C ASN A 77 13.24 -10.07 9.67
N TYR A 78 12.47 -11.15 9.80
CA TYR A 78 11.23 -11.31 9.07
C TYR A 78 10.05 -10.72 9.85
N SER A 79 9.12 -10.14 9.12
CA SER A 79 7.82 -9.71 9.60
C SER A 79 6.77 -10.75 9.26
N ARG A 80 5.83 -10.98 10.17
CA ARG A 80 4.66 -11.87 9.96
C ARG A 80 3.39 -11.07 10.18
N ILE A 81 2.33 -11.49 9.50
CA ILE A 81 0.99 -11.00 9.83
C ILE A 81 0.33 -11.97 10.80
N ILE A 82 -0.51 -11.44 11.68
CA ILE A 82 -1.35 -12.24 12.57
C ILE A 82 -2.79 -12.00 12.12
N VAL A 83 -3.43 -13.05 11.63
CA VAL A 83 -4.84 -13.00 11.23
C VAL A 83 -5.66 -13.52 12.40
N THR A 84 -6.62 -12.72 12.85
CA THR A 84 -7.49 -13.04 13.99
C THR A 84 -8.92 -13.19 13.49
N GLU A 85 -9.64 -14.18 14.01
CA GLU A 85 -11.06 -14.34 13.72
C GLU A 85 -11.89 -13.37 14.56
N PRO A 86 -12.72 -12.52 13.94
CA PRO A 86 -13.55 -11.58 14.67
C PRO A 86 -14.76 -12.29 15.29
N HIS A 87 -14.91 -12.22 16.62
CA HIS A 87 -16.07 -12.79 17.32
C HIS A 87 -17.32 -11.88 17.31
N HIS A 88 -17.20 -10.63 16.87
CA HIS A 88 -18.28 -9.65 16.83
C HIS A 88 -18.04 -8.63 15.70
N ASN A 89 -19.06 -7.82 15.39
CA ASN A 89 -18.91 -6.72 14.44
C ASN A 89 -17.94 -5.66 14.98
N GLN A 90 -16.92 -5.34 14.21
CA GLN A 90 -15.90 -4.34 14.54
C GLN A 90 -15.98 -3.20 13.51
N PRO A 91 -16.19 -1.94 13.93
CA PRO A 91 -16.28 -0.82 13.01
C PRO A 91 -14.96 -0.62 12.25
N PRO A 92 -14.99 -0.13 10.99
CA PRO A 92 -13.79 0.14 10.23
C PRO A 92 -12.84 1.12 10.95
N ARG A 93 -11.61 0.68 11.19
CA ARG A 93 -10.52 1.49 11.75
C ARG A 93 -9.41 1.63 10.73
N VAL A 94 -9.17 2.85 10.26
CA VAL A 94 -8.08 3.16 9.32
C VAL A 94 -6.72 2.94 10.00
N THR A 95 -5.94 1.98 9.50
CA THR A 95 -4.61 1.62 10.01
C THR A 95 -3.48 2.23 9.19
N ARG A 96 -3.73 2.53 7.91
CA ARG A 96 -2.75 3.19 7.04
C ARG A 96 -3.42 4.22 6.15
N ARG A 97 -2.89 5.44 6.19
CA ARG A 97 -3.18 6.52 5.25
C ARG A 97 -1.93 7.36 5.02
N LEU A 98 -1.86 8.04 3.88
CA LEU A 98 -0.86 9.08 3.64
C LEU A 98 -1.53 10.46 3.74
N SER A 99 -0.86 11.40 4.39
CA SER A 99 -1.33 12.79 4.53
C SER A 99 -1.01 13.64 3.30
N ARG A 100 0.13 13.36 2.65
CA ARG A 100 0.60 14.06 1.46
C ARG A 100 1.44 13.10 0.62
N VAL A 101 1.26 13.16 -0.70
CA VAL A 101 2.06 12.42 -1.68
C VAL A 101 2.50 13.40 -2.76
N LEU A 102 3.79 13.39 -3.10
CA LEU A 102 4.38 14.18 -4.17
C LEU A 102 4.91 13.21 -5.22
N VAL A 103 4.45 13.34 -6.45
CA VAL A 103 4.80 12.43 -7.55
C VAL A 103 5.13 13.25 -8.79
N PRO A 104 6.24 12.95 -9.51
CA PRO A 104 6.54 13.58 -10.78
C PRO A 104 5.46 13.30 -11.83
N LEU A 105 5.20 14.26 -12.72
CA LEU A 105 4.21 14.11 -13.79
C LEU A 105 4.52 12.89 -14.67
N GLY A 106 3.47 12.21 -15.12
CA GLY A 106 3.56 11.01 -15.95
C GLY A 106 3.94 9.73 -15.21
N GLN A 107 4.28 9.80 -13.91
CA GLN A 107 4.55 8.61 -13.10
C GLN A 107 3.29 8.02 -12.46
N ARG A 108 3.41 6.83 -11.89
CA ARG A 108 2.36 6.18 -11.11
C ARG A 108 2.27 6.81 -9.71
N ALA A 109 1.06 6.98 -9.20
CA ALA A 109 0.83 7.42 -7.82
C ALA A 109 -0.14 6.47 -7.11
N THR A 110 0.07 6.25 -5.81
CA THR A 110 -0.81 5.42 -4.98
C THR A 110 -1.18 6.17 -3.69
N LEU A 111 -2.47 6.20 -3.37
CA LEU A 111 -3.00 6.77 -2.13
C LEU A 111 -3.64 5.64 -1.32
N PRO A 112 -2.97 5.17 -0.25
CA PRO A 112 -3.53 4.13 0.61
C PRO A 112 -4.53 4.72 1.60
N CYS A 113 -5.62 4.00 1.81
CA CYS A 113 -6.57 4.15 2.89
C CYS A 113 -6.98 2.77 3.36
N ILE A 114 -6.09 2.11 4.10
CA ILE A 114 -6.32 0.75 4.56
C ILE A 114 -6.99 0.81 5.93
N ALA A 115 -8.14 0.14 6.02
CA ALA A 115 -8.89 -0.04 7.26
C ALA A 115 -9.03 -1.53 7.61
N GLN A 116 -9.14 -1.79 8.90
CA GLN A 116 -9.48 -3.10 9.46
C GLN A 116 -10.86 -3.00 10.10
N GLY A 117 -11.67 -4.04 9.94
CA GLY A 117 -13.03 -4.11 10.50
C GLY A 117 -13.67 -5.43 10.16
N HIS A 118 -14.78 -5.73 10.83
CA HIS A 118 -15.60 -6.90 10.57
C HIS A 118 -17.10 -6.50 10.56
N PRO A 119 -17.85 -6.75 9.47
CA PRO A 119 -17.41 -7.31 8.18
C PRO A 119 -16.33 -6.46 7.47
N VAL A 120 -15.72 -7.02 6.42
CA VAL A 120 -14.65 -6.33 5.66
C VAL A 120 -15.16 -4.97 5.16
N PRO A 121 -14.45 -3.85 5.43
CA PRO A 121 -14.88 -2.53 5.00
C PRO A 121 -14.99 -2.42 3.47
N ALA A 122 -16.06 -1.79 3.00
CA ALA A 122 -16.14 -1.28 1.64
C ALA A 122 -15.42 0.08 1.55
N TYR A 123 -14.85 0.39 0.40
CA TYR A 123 -14.10 1.62 0.19
C TYR A 123 -14.68 2.42 -0.95
N ARG A 124 -14.72 3.75 -0.78
CA ARG A 124 -15.06 4.68 -1.85
C ARG A 124 -14.18 5.92 -1.78
N TRP A 125 -13.58 6.26 -2.91
CA TRP A 125 -12.78 7.47 -3.04
C TRP A 125 -13.55 8.59 -3.73
N HIS A 126 -13.33 9.83 -3.30
CA HIS A 126 -13.79 11.02 -4.02
C HIS A 126 -12.76 12.13 -3.93
N LYS A 127 -12.79 13.04 -4.91
CA LYS A 127 -12.01 14.28 -4.85
C LYS A 127 -12.80 15.29 -4.00
N ALA A 128 -12.14 15.87 -3.00
CA ALA A 128 -12.80 16.80 -2.06
C ALA A 128 -13.14 18.15 -2.69
N GLN A 129 -12.53 18.49 -3.81
CA GLN A 129 -12.85 19.67 -4.60
C GLN A 129 -13.79 19.27 -5.75
N GLY A 130 -14.92 19.97 -5.89
CA GLY A 130 -15.97 19.68 -6.87
C GLY A 130 -17.20 19.02 -6.24
N ASP A 131 -17.99 18.32 -7.06
CA ASP A 131 -19.28 17.70 -6.67
C ASP A 131 -19.18 16.53 -5.66
N GLN A 132 -17.98 16.23 -5.14
CA GLN A 132 -17.71 15.11 -4.22
C GLN A 132 -18.20 13.75 -4.74
N ARG A 133 -18.35 13.62 -6.07
CA ARG A 133 -18.78 12.37 -6.69
C ARG A 133 -17.73 11.28 -6.45
N PRO A 134 -18.17 10.05 -6.16
CA PRO A 134 -17.26 8.92 -6.11
C PRO A 134 -16.47 8.82 -7.41
N LEU A 135 -15.17 8.57 -7.27
CA LEU A 135 -14.34 8.20 -8.41
C LEU A 135 -14.82 6.84 -8.94
N PRO A 136 -14.73 6.59 -10.25
CA PRO A 136 -15.04 5.28 -10.78
C PRO A 136 -14.08 4.23 -10.23
N ASP A 137 -14.56 2.99 -10.10
CA ASP A 137 -13.74 1.89 -9.58
C ASP A 137 -12.56 1.58 -10.50
N HIS A 138 -12.76 1.68 -11.81
CA HIS A 138 -11.71 1.44 -12.80
C HIS A 138 -11.89 2.27 -14.07
N THR A 139 -10.84 2.96 -14.48
CA THR A 139 -10.71 3.72 -15.73
C THR A 139 -9.30 3.55 -16.30
N ILE A 140 -9.04 4.12 -17.48
CA ILE A 140 -7.71 4.09 -18.10
C ILE A 140 -6.67 4.84 -17.25
N SER A 141 -7.06 5.92 -16.58
CA SER A 141 -6.15 6.78 -15.81
C SER A 141 -6.10 6.42 -14.32
N VAL A 142 -7.21 5.94 -13.77
CA VAL A 142 -7.39 5.74 -12.32
C VAL A 142 -8.07 4.41 -12.04
N SER A 143 -7.60 3.69 -11.03
CA SER A 143 -8.23 2.47 -10.51
C SER A 143 -8.26 2.45 -8.98
N GLN A 144 -9.25 1.79 -8.42
CA GLN A 144 -9.42 1.55 -6.98
C GLN A 144 -9.24 0.05 -6.72
N GLU A 145 -8.24 -0.28 -5.91
CA GLU A 145 -7.96 -1.67 -5.56
C GLU A 145 -8.07 -1.84 -4.04
N GLY A 146 -9.27 -2.22 -3.60
CA GLY A 146 -9.61 -2.21 -2.18
C GLY A 146 -9.52 -0.80 -1.60
N GLY A 147 -8.74 -0.64 -0.53
CA GLY A 147 -8.51 0.67 0.09
C GLY A 147 -7.46 1.55 -0.60
N VAL A 148 -6.93 1.18 -1.77
CA VAL A 148 -5.86 1.94 -2.45
C VAL A 148 -6.39 2.58 -3.73
N LEU A 149 -6.24 3.90 -3.85
CA LEU A 149 -6.48 4.63 -5.09
C LEU A 149 -5.18 4.73 -5.89
N ILE A 150 -5.21 4.33 -7.15
CA ILE A 150 -4.06 4.22 -8.04
C ILE A 150 -4.25 5.13 -9.24
N PHE A 151 -3.31 6.04 -9.47
CA PHE A 151 -3.19 6.80 -10.70
C PHE A 151 -2.11 6.15 -11.56
N HIS A 152 -2.47 5.71 -12.76
CA HIS A 152 -1.53 5.02 -13.65
C HIS A 152 -0.49 5.96 -14.26
N LYS A 153 -0.90 7.19 -14.59
CA LYS A 153 -0.03 8.30 -15.03
C LYS A 153 -0.61 9.61 -14.52
N VAL A 154 0.08 10.26 -13.58
CA VAL A 154 -0.41 11.53 -13.03
C VAL A 154 -0.29 12.69 -14.02
N VAL A 155 -1.37 13.46 -14.14
CA VAL A 155 -1.45 14.71 -14.90
C VAL A 155 -1.68 15.90 -13.95
N PRO A 156 -1.41 17.16 -14.38
CA PRO A 156 -1.57 18.32 -13.50
C PRO A 156 -2.95 18.46 -12.85
N SER A 157 -4.01 18.08 -13.57
CA SER A 157 -5.41 18.10 -13.09
C SER A 157 -5.70 17.09 -11.97
N ASP A 158 -4.86 16.08 -11.77
CA ASP A 158 -5.00 15.10 -10.68
C ASP A 158 -4.63 15.70 -9.33
N THR A 159 -3.97 16.87 -9.32
CA THR A 159 -3.65 17.59 -8.09
C THR A 159 -4.92 17.91 -7.30
N GLY A 160 -4.91 17.62 -6.00
CA GLY A 160 -6.02 17.94 -5.11
C GLY A 160 -6.02 17.09 -3.84
N ARG A 161 -7.07 17.29 -3.04
CA ARG A 161 -7.31 16.51 -1.84
C ARG A 161 -8.29 15.37 -2.16
N TYR A 162 -7.89 14.14 -1.84
CA TYR A 162 -8.70 12.94 -2.00
C TYR A 162 -9.13 12.41 -0.64
N VAL A 163 -10.35 11.89 -0.57
CA VAL A 163 -10.95 11.38 0.67
C VAL A 163 -11.49 9.99 0.41
N CYS A 164 -11.18 9.06 1.31
CA CYS A 164 -11.73 7.72 1.38
C CYS A 164 -12.80 7.64 2.47
N HIS A 165 -13.83 6.83 2.25
CA HIS A 165 -14.82 6.42 3.23
C HIS A 165 -15.12 4.93 3.09
#